data_AF-A0A354B4V6-F1
#
_entry.id   AF-A0A354B4V6-F1
#
_cell.length_a   1.000
_cell.length_b   1.000
_cell.length_c   1.000
_cell.angle_alpha   90.00
_cell.angle_beta   90.00
_cell.angle_gamma   90.00
#
_symmetry.space_group_name_H-M   'P 1'
#
loop_
_entity.id
_entity.type
_entity.pdbx_description
1 polymer ?
#
loop_
_entity_poly.entity_id
_entity_poly.type
_entity_poly.pdbx_seq_one_letter_code
_entity_poly.pdbx_strand_id
1 'polypeptide(L)'
;MNKSDKLEIYGSYLLTPTLNGDSWFPMDHSLDIIDLLSGFLTLWDSNAWADPLKQAIHWLVAANTNQNAVETSMVAAFVPIEMLCWLILMESEAQYSVKQFKQMQADAKLSELLRVCNIPNSLPGHLTSLRNDLSEQGNLAASTALVGIRNAITHPRKTKRDFLKKLSGIARCQAKELCLEFVELVLLKSMAYIGRYRRRAYGGWSGEEYTRVPWLN
;
A
#
# COMPACT_ATOMS: atom_id res chain seq x y z
N MET A 1 -37.57 27.87 12.93
CA MET A 1 -36.62 26.91 13.53
C MET A 1 -37.13 25.52 13.21
N ASN A 2 -36.54 24.83 12.22
CA ASN A 2 -36.86 23.43 11.92
C ASN A 2 -35.58 22.68 11.54
N LYS A 3 -35.46 21.45 12.04
CA LYS A 3 -34.30 20.56 11.93
C LYS A 3 -34.24 19.94 10.53
N SER A 4 -33.24 20.32 9.73
CA SER A 4 -32.51 19.40 8.83
C SER A 4 -31.45 20.10 7.97
N ASP A 5 -30.82 21.16 8.49
CA ASP A 5 -29.46 21.52 8.08
C ASP A 5 -28.52 20.41 8.55
N LYS A 6 -28.09 19.52 7.64
CA LYS A 6 -26.90 18.64 7.72
C LYS A 6 -26.89 17.60 6.59
N LEU A 7 -26.85 18.03 5.32
CA LEU A 7 -26.55 17.13 4.19
C LEU A 7 -25.70 17.85 3.12
N GLU A 8 -24.70 18.61 3.57
CA GLU A 8 -23.56 18.97 2.74
C GLU A 8 -22.33 18.28 3.34
N ILE A 9 -22.07 17.04 2.94
CA ILE A 9 -20.88 16.28 3.36
C ILE A 9 -20.16 15.85 2.08
N TYR A 10 -19.13 16.64 1.73
CA TYR A 10 -17.95 16.33 0.94
C TYR A 10 -17.99 15.08 0.05
N GLY A 11 -18.41 15.25 -1.21
CA GLY A 11 -18.15 14.29 -2.26
C GLY A 11 -18.39 14.93 -3.62
N SER A 12 -17.33 15.22 -4.37
CA SER A 12 -17.48 15.47 -5.81
C SER A 12 -17.90 14.16 -6.47
N TYR A 13 -19.19 14.06 -6.79
CA TYR A 13 -19.79 12.94 -7.52
C TYR A 13 -19.20 12.85 -8.93
N LEU A 14 -18.07 12.19 -9.07
CA LEU A 14 -17.67 11.59 -10.34
C LEU A 14 -17.86 10.09 -10.17
N LEU A 15 -18.81 9.54 -10.91
CA LEU A 15 -18.84 8.10 -11.18
C LEU A 15 -17.51 7.76 -11.83
N THR A 16 -16.65 7.04 -11.12
CA THR A 16 -15.34 6.68 -11.65
C THR A 16 -15.58 5.84 -12.91
N PRO A 17 -15.08 6.26 -14.09
CA PRO A 17 -15.16 5.43 -15.28
C PRO A 17 -14.50 4.09 -14.95
N THR A 18 -15.02 2.99 -15.52
CA THR A 18 -14.57 1.61 -15.25
C THR A 18 -13.08 1.57 -14.92
N LEU A 19 -12.78 1.43 -13.64
CA LEU A 19 -11.42 1.46 -13.13
C LEU A 19 -10.78 0.13 -13.54
N ASN A 20 -10.15 0.10 -14.71
CA ASN A 20 -9.22 -0.97 -15.06
C ASN A 20 -7.99 -0.79 -14.17
N GLY A 21 -7.98 -1.53 -13.06
CA GLY A 21 -6.88 -1.59 -12.10
C GLY A 21 -6.54 -3.04 -11.81
N ASP A 22 -5.27 -3.29 -11.50
CA ASP A 22 -4.78 -4.64 -11.24
C ASP A 22 -5.11 -5.07 -9.81
N SER A 23 -5.49 -6.32 -9.54
CA SER A 23 -5.99 -6.74 -8.22
C SER A 23 -5.12 -7.81 -7.59
N TRP A 24 -5.02 -7.85 -6.27
CA TRP A 24 -4.44 -9.00 -5.54
C TRP A 24 -5.30 -10.26 -5.67
N PHE A 25 -6.60 -10.11 -5.94
CA PHE A 25 -7.57 -11.21 -5.97
C PHE A 25 -7.30 -12.11 -7.18
N PRO A 26 -7.22 -13.44 -6.99
CA PRO A 26 -6.97 -14.37 -8.07
C PRO A 26 -8.18 -14.48 -9.00
N MET A 27 -7.93 -14.35 -10.29
CA MET A 27 -8.98 -14.45 -11.32
C MET A 27 -9.24 -15.90 -11.76
N ASP A 28 -8.33 -16.82 -11.43
CA ASP A 28 -8.27 -18.18 -11.99
C ASP A 28 -8.56 -19.30 -10.97
N HIS A 29 -8.78 -18.96 -9.70
CA HIS A 29 -9.16 -19.94 -8.67
C HIS A 29 -10.06 -19.33 -7.60
N SER A 30 -10.93 -20.15 -6.99
CA SER A 30 -11.80 -19.73 -5.90
C SER A 30 -11.00 -19.50 -4.63
N LEU A 31 -11.15 -18.31 -4.03
CA LEU A 31 -10.74 -18.09 -2.65
C LEU A 31 -11.84 -18.50 -1.69
N ASP A 32 -11.45 -18.91 -0.48
CA ASP A 32 -12.37 -18.94 0.64
C ASP A 32 -12.72 -17.48 1.02
N ILE A 33 -13.77 -16.98 0.40
CA ILE A 33 -14.23 -15.60 0.57
C ILE A 33 -14.93 -15.41 1.91
N ILE A 34 -15.33 -16.50 2.58
CA ILE A 34 -16.10 -16.43 3.82
C ILE A 34 -15.20 -15.88 4.94
N ASP A 35 -13.99 -16.40 5.06
CA ASP A 35 -13.03 -15.93 6.07
C ASP A 35 -12.62 -14.47 5.82
N LEU A 36 -12.35 -14.12 4.55
CA LEU A 36 -12.03 -12.75 4.17
C LEU A 36 -13.17 -11.79 4.48
N LEU A 37 -14.40 -12.15 4.09
CA LEU A 37 -15.58 -11.33 4.32
C LEU A 37 -15.86 -11.17 5.81
N SER A 38 -15.70 -12.24 6.60
CA SER A 38 -15.87 -12.19 8.05
C SER A 38 -14.87 -11.23 8.70
N GLY A 39 -13.60 -11.30 8.29
CA GLY A 39 -12.57 -10.35 8.73
C GLY A 39 -12.88 -8.91 8.31
N PHE A 40 -13.31 -8.72 7.07
CA PHE A 40 -13.73 -7.40 6.56
C PHE A 40 -14.89 -6.82 7.39
N LEU A 41 -15.95 -7.60 7.65
CA LEU A 41 -17.10 -7.15 8.44
C LEU A 41 -16.70 -6.81 9.88
N THR A 42 -15.79 -7.58 10.47
CA THR A 42 -15.24 -7.28 11.81
C THR A 42 -14.56 -5.91 11.85
N LEU A 43 -13.76 -5.58 10.82
CA LEU A 43 -13.14 -4.25 10.71
C LEU A 43 -14.15 -3.15 10.38
N TRP A 44 -15.16 -3.47 9.58
CA TRP A 44 -16.21 -2.55 9.16
C TRP A 44 -17.09 -2.09 10.34
N ASP A 45 -17.38 -2.99 11.28
CA ASP A 45 -18.20 -2.71 12.47
C ASP A 45 -17.38 -2.14 13.64
N SER A 46 -16.05 -2.08 13.51
CA SER A 46 -15.16 -1.56 14.54
C SER A 46 -15.10 -0.03 14.53
N ASN A 47 -15.32 0.59 15.69
CA ASN A 47 -15.23 2.04 15.87
C ASN A 47 -13.87 2.62 15.47
N ALA A 48 -12.79 1.86 15.64
CA ALA A 48 -11.44 2.31 15.27
C ALA A 48 -11.16 2.11 13.77
N TRP A 49 -11.75 1.08 13.14
CA TRP A 49 -11.37 0.66 11.80
C TRP A 49 -12.34 1.08 10.70
N ALA A 50 -13.62 1.30 10.99
CA ALA A 50 -14.65 1.51 9.98
C ALA A 50 -14.29 2.62 8.97
N ASP A 51 -13.88 3.78 9.46
CA ASP A 51 -13.55 4.93 8.61
C ASP A 51 -12.15 4.83 7.97
N PRO A 52 -11.09 4.46 8.71
CA PRO A 52 -9.79 4.18 8.10
C PRO A 52 -9.85 3.08 7.02
N LEU A 53 -10.65 2.04 7.20
CA LEU A 53 -10.83 0.97 6.22
C LEU A 53 -11.40 1.51 4.90
N LYS A 54 -12.49 2.28 4.97
CA LYS A 54 -13.09 2.93 3.78
C LYS A 54 -12.08 3.83 3.09
N GLN A 55 -11.34 4.63 3.87
CA GLN A 55 -10.34 5.55 3.35
C GLN A 55 -9.16 4.81 2.71
N ALA A 56 -8.73 3.69 3.29
CA ALA A 56 -7.65 2.86 2.77
C ALA A 56 -8.03 2.26 1.41
N ILE A 57 -9.22 1.69 1.32
CA ILE A 57 -9.77 1.10 0.09
C ILE A 57 -9.95 2.19 -0.97
N HIS A 58 -10.49 3.36 -0.61
CA HIS A 58 -10.65 4.47 -1.52
C HIS A 58 -9.30 4.88 -2.16
N TRP A 59 -8.28 5.09 -1.34
CA TRP A 59 -6.96 5.47 -1.85
C TRP A 59 -6.26 4.36 -2.61
N LEU A 60 -6.43 3.10 -2.19
CA LEU A 60 -5.94 1.95 -2.93
C LEU A 60 -6.51 1.93 -4.35
N VAL A 61 -7.83 2.08 -4.48
CA VAL A 61 -8.52 2.14 -5.76
C VAL A 61 -8.07 3.35 -6.59
N ALA A 62 -7.95 4.52 -5.98
CA ALA A 62 -7.51 5.74 -6.65
C ALA A 62 -6.04 5.65 -7.13
N ALA A 63 -5.17 4.97 -6.39
CA ALA A 63 -3.78 4.76 -6.75
C ALA A 63 -3.60 3.67 -7.83
N ASN A 64 -4.51 2.70 -7.86
CA ASN A 64 -4.49 1.54 -8.76
C ASN A 64 -5.13 1.78 -10.13
N THR A 65 -5.60 3.00 -10.43
CA THR A 65 -6.11 3.35 -11.76
C THR A 65 -4.99 3.50 -12.79
N ASN A 66 -5.22 3.01 -14.00
CA ASN A 66 -4.30 3.19 -15.14
C ASN A 66 -4.36 4.60 -15.77
N GLN A 67 -5.22 5.48 -15.28
CA GLN A 67 -5.39 6.84 -15.82
C GLN A 67 -4.39 7.85 -15.22
N ASN A 68 -3.76 7.49 -14.09
CA ASN A 68 -2.82 8.36 -13.40
C ASN A 68 -1.38 8.15 -13.90
N ALA A 69 -0.59 9.22 -13.90
CA ALA A 69 0.86 9.08 -14.00
C ALA A 69 1.39 8.24 -12.82
N VAL A 70 2.44 7.46 -13.06
CA VAL A 70 3.03 6.55 -12.06
C VAL A 70 3.41 7.31 -10.78
N GLU A 71 3.93 8.53 -10.92
CA GLU A 71 4.27 9.40 -9.80
C GLU A 71 3.05 9.76 -8.95
N THR A 72 1.93 10.09 -9.58
CA THR A 72 0.67 10.40 -8.90
C THR A 72 0.13 9.17 -8.17
N SER A 73 0.11 8.01 -8.85
CA SER A 73 -0.30 6.74 -8.24
C SER A 73 0.60 6.36 -7.07
N MET A 74 1.91 6.57 -7.17
CA MET A 74 2.84 6.27 -6.09
C MET A 74 2.59 7.15 -4.86
N VAL A 75 2.38 8.45 -5.05
CA VAL A 75 2.04 9.35 -3.93
C VAL A 75 0.69 8.95 -3.32
N ALA A 76 -0.32 8.65 -4.14
CA ALA A 76 -1.63 8.19 -3.69
C ALA A 76 -1.57 6.88 -2.89
N ALA A 77 -0.73 5.91 -3.31
CA ALA A 77 -0.53 4.64 -2.60
C ALA A 77 0.14 4.81 -1.22
N PHE A 78 0.88 5.90 -1.01
CA PHE A 78 1.48 6.20 0.30
C PHE A 78 0.50 6.79 1.32
N VAL A 79 -0.59 7.42 0.88
CA VAL A 79 -1.62 7.96 1.79
C VAL A 79 -2.20 6.89 2.71
N PRO A 80 -2.70 5.74 2.21
CA PRO A 80 -3.23 4.69 3.07
C PRO A 80 -2.13 4.03 3.92
N ILE A 81 -0.89 3.95 3.43
CA ILE A 81 0.26 3.45 4.23
C ILE A 81 0.48 4.33 5.47
N GLU A 82 0.56 5.66 5.30
CA GLU A 82 0.82 6.57 6.41
C GLU A 82 -0.32 6.55 7.45
N MET A 83 -1.56 6.46 6.97
CA MET A 83 -2.74 6.30 7.83
C MET A 83 -2.73 4.96 8.58
N LEU A 84 -2.46 3.85 7.90
CA LEU A 84 -2.39 2.51 8.51
C LEU A 84 -1.22 2.39 9.49
N CYS A 85 -0.08 3.06 9.23
CA CYS A 85 1.00 3.18 10.21
C CYS A 85 0.50 3.79 11.51
N TRP A 86 -0.26 4.89 11.43
CA TRP A 86 -0.83 5.53 12.61
C TRP A 86 -1.82 4.59 13.30
N LEU A 87 -2.85 4.13 12.60
CA LEU A 87 -3.91 3.28 13.16
C LEU A 87 -3.35 2.04 13.85
N ILE A 88 -2.44 1.32 13.22
CA ILE A 88 -1.92 0.06 13.76
C ILE A 88 -0.92 0.31 14.88
N LEU A 89 0.08 1.18 14.66
CA LEU A 89 1.18 1.36 15.63
C LEU A 89 0.80 2.20 16.84
N MET A 90 -0.20 3.08 16.73
CA MET A 90 -0.61 4.00 17.78
C MET A 90 -1.92 3.60 18.46
N GLU A 91 -2.91 3.11 17.71
CA GLU A 91 -4.27 2.95 18.22
C GLU A 91 -4.63 1.49 18.49
N SER A 92 -4.34 0.59 17.53
CA SER A 92 -4.68 -0.83 17.66
C SER A 92 -3.70 -1.58 18.56
N GLU A 93 -2.40 -1.43 18.31
CA GLU A 93 -1.34 -2.13 19.06
C GLU A 93 -0.75 -1.26 20.21
N ALA A 94 -0.96 0.06 20.15
CA ALA A 94 -0.48 1.05 21.13
C ALA A 94 1.03 0.91 21.51
N GLN A 95 1.87 0.53 20.54
CA GLN A 95 3.29 0.23 20.79
C GLN A 95 4.13 1.49 21.02
N TYR A 96 3.66 2.64 20.54
CA TYR A 96 4.40 3.89 20.58
C TYR A 96 3.57 5.01 21.19
N SER A 97 4.25 5.95 21.86
CA SER A 97 3.67 7.24 22.21
C SER A 97 3.62 8.17 20.99
N VAL A 98 2.70 9.15 21.02
CA VAL A 98 2.56 10.14 19.95
C VAL A 98 3.89 10.86 19.68
N LYS A 99 4.67 11.12 20.73
CA LYS A 99 5.99 11.75 20.64
C LYS A 99 6.99 10.85 19.89
N GLN A 100 7.06 9.57 20.25
CA GLN A 100 7.96 8.62 19.58
C GLN A 100 7.59 8.47 18.11
N PHE A 101 6.30 8.26 17.80
CA PHE A 101 5.85 8.10 16.42
C PHE A 101 6.12 9.33 15.56
N LYS A 102 5.91 10.54 16.09
CA LYS A 102 6.21 11.78 15.35
C LYS A 102 7.70 11.97 15.04
N GLN A 103 8.58 11.39 15.85
CA GLN A 103 10.04 11.45 15.64
C GLN A 103 10.55 10.40 14.65
N MET A 104 9.78 9.36 14.37
CA MET A 104 10.16 8.34 13.39
C MET A 104 10.16 8.91 11.97
N GLN A 105 11.21 8.58 11.22
CA GLN A 105 11.28 8.84 9.79
C GLN A 105 10.26 7.99 9.04
N ALA A 106 9.87 8.43 7.84
CA ALA A 106 8.81 7.77 7.07
C ALA A 106 9.17 6.33 6.66
N ASP A 107 10.43 6.06 6.35
CA ASP A 107 10.94 4.71 6.07
C ASP A 107 10.94 3.83 7.32
N ALA A 108 11.31 4.37 8.47
CA ALA A 108 11.21 3.67 9.75
C ALA A 108 9.77 3.30 10.11
N LYS A 109 8.80 4.20 9.86
CA LYS A 109 7.37 3.91 10.07
C LYS A 109 6.87 2.78 9.18
N LEU A 110 7.20 2.83 7.89
CA LEU A 110 6.83 1.76 6.95
C LEU A 110 7.51 0.45 7.34
N SER A 111 8.81 0.47 7.67
CA SER A 111 9.53 -0.71 8.14
C SER A 111 8.86 -1.33 9.38
N GLU A 112 8.42 -0.49 10.32
CA GLU A 112 7.76 -0.94 11.55
C GLU A 112 6.35 -1.50 11.29
N LEU A 113 5.57 -0.85 10.42
CA LEU A 113 4.29 -1.37 9.97
C LEU A 113 4.45 -2.76 9.35
N LEU A 114 5.40 -2.94 8.43
CA LEU A 114 5.67 -4.23 7.80
C LEU A 114 6.10 -5.27 8.85
N ARG A 115 6.95 -4.89 9.82
CA ARG A 115 7.39 -5.77 10.90
C ARG A 115 6.20 -6.25 11.75
N VAL A 116 5.34 -5.35 12.20
CA VAL A 116 4.14 -5.69 13.01
C VAL A 116 3.18 -6.58 12.23
N CYS A 117 3.03 -6.35 10.93
CA CYS A 117 2.20 -7.19 10.06
C CYS A 117 2.88 -8.51 9.64
N ASN A 118 4.13 -8.77 10.03
CA ASN A 118 4.96 -9.89 9.55
C ASN A 118 5.06 -9.95 8.01
N ILE A 119 5.30 -8.80 7.38
CA ILE A 119 5.53 -8.64 5.94
C ILE A 119 7.03 -8.40 5.71
N PRO A 120 7.69 -9.12 4.77
CA PRO A 120 9.10 -8.90 4.47
C PRO A 120 9.38 -7.49 3.98
N ASN A 121 10.38 -6.84 4.58
CA ASN A 121 10.86 -5.51 4.19
C ASN A 121 12.03 -5.58 3.17
N SER A 122 12.20 -6.70 2.48
CA SER A 122 13.18 -6.86 1.41
C SER A 122 12.56 -6.56 0.05
N LEU A 123 13.34 -6.06 -0.91
CA LEU A 123 12.88 -5.91 -2.29
C LEU A 123 12.64 -7.29 -2.92
N PRO A 124 11.42 -7.62 -3.37
CA PRO A 124 11.14 -8.92 -3.97
C PRO A 124 12.01 -9.18 -5.21
N GLY A 125 12.50 -10.41 -5.35
CA GLY A 125 13.44 -10.78 -6.42
C GLY A 125 12.87 -10.60 -7.83
N HIS A 126 11.55 -10.69 -8.00
CA HIS A 126 10.88 -10.51 -9.29
C HIS A 126 10.84 -9.06 -9.78
N LEU A 127 11.11 -8.08 -8.92
CA LEU A 127 11.16 -6.65 -9.29
C LEU A 127 12.53 -6.28 -9.87
N THR A 128 12.89 -6.91 -10.98
CA THR A 128 14.25 -6.87 -11.55
C THR A 128 14.71 -5.47 -11.93
N SER A 129 13.90 -4.67 -12.63
CA SER A 129 14.26 -3.31 -13.03
C SER A 129 14.49 -2.39 -11.82
N LEU A 130 13.62 -2.45 -10.81
CA LEU A 130 13.77 -1.67 -9.59
C LEU A 130 15.04 -2.07 -8.83
N ARG A 131 15.33 -3.36 -8.73
CA ARG A 131 16.55 -3.85 -8.08
C ARG A 131 17.81 -3.43 -8.84
N ASN A 132 17.80 -3.52 -10.16
CA ASN A 132 18.92 -3.13 -11.00
C ASN A 132 19.21 -1.64 -10.89
N ASP A 133 18.18 -0.80 -10.98
CA ASP A 133 18.31 0.66 -10.91
C ASP A 133 18.72 1.16 -9.50
N LEU A 134 18.54 0.34 -8.47
CA LEU A 134 18.95 0.61 -7.08
C LEU A 134 20.21 -0.15 -6.63
N SER A 135 20.83 -0.92 -7.52
CA SER A 135 21.94 -1.84 -7.17
C SER A 135 23.15 -1.14 -6.54
N GLU A 136 23.46 0.09 -6.96
CA GLU A 136 24.53 0.92 -6.40
C GLU A 136 24.31 1.25 -4.90
N GLN A 137 23.10 1.09 -4.38
CA GLN A 137 22.74 1.35 -2.97
C GLN A 137 22.87 0.11 -2.08
N GLY A 138 23.27 -1.04 -2.64
CA GLY A 138 23.45 -2.29 -1.90
C GLY A 138 22.12 -2.97 -1.52
N ASN A 139 22.14 -3.74 -0.41
CA ASN A 139 20.95 -4.41 0.13
C ASN A 139 20.01 -3.41 0.80
N LEU A 140 19.31 -2.61 -0.01
CA LEU A 140 18.36 -1.62 0.44
C LEU A 140 17.05 -2.29 0.87
N ALA A 141 16.54 -1.90 2.04
CA ALA A 141 15.20 -2.29 2.48
C ALA A 141 14.13 -1.69 1.54
N ALA A 142 13.04 -2.41 1.32
CA ALA A 142 11.94 -1.97 0.47
C ALA A 142 11.35 -0.64 0.98
N SER A 143 11.13 -0.52 2.29
CA SER A 143 10.67 0.72 2.94
C SER A 143 11.55 1.93 2.61
N THR A 144 12.88 1.82 2.75
CA THR A 144 13.82 2.90 2.42
C THR A 144 13.80 3.24 0.93
N ALA A 145 13.75 2.23 0.06
CA ALA A 145 13.66 2.42 -1.38
C ALA A 145 12.39 3.22 -1.77
N LEU A 146 11.22 2.74 -1.34
CA LEU A 146 9.94 3.32 -1.70
C LEU A 146 9.76 4.73 -1.14
N VAL A 147 10.14 4.96 0.13
CA VAL A 147 10.11 6.30 0.73
C VAL A 147 11.11 7.23 0.04
N GLY A 148 12.28 6.73 -0.34
CA GLY A 148 13.28 7.48 -1.09
C GLY A 148 12.75 7.99 -2.43
N ILE A 149 12.05 7.13 -3.17
CA ILE A 149 11.41 7.46 -4.46
C ILE A 149 10.26 8.44 -4.24
N ARG A 150 9.35 8.17 -3.30
CA ARG A 150 8.23 9.08 -2.97
C ARG A 150 8.76 10.47 -2.61
N ASN A 151 9.76 10.54 -1.72
CA ASN A 151 10.36 11.81 -1.30
C ASN A 151 11.00 12.54 -2.47
N ALA A 152 11.55 11.81 -3.45
CA ALA A 152 12.13 12.44 -4.63
C ALA A 152 11.05 13.03 -5.57
N ILE A 153 9.87 12.43 -5.61
CA ILE A 153 8.70 12.93 -6.34
C ILE A 153 8.14 14.19 -5.65
N THR A 154 7.94 14.14 -4.33
CA THR A 154 7.27 15.23 -3.59
C THR A 154 8.18 16.40 -3.21
N HIS A 155 9.49 16.19 -3.16
CA HIS A 155 10.46 17.22 -2.79
C HIS A 155 11.52 17.39 -3.90
N PRO A 156 11.25 18.24 -4.91
CA PRO A 156 12.00 18.28 -6.16
C PRO A 156 13.32 19.06 -6.04
N ARG A 157 14.21 18.67 -5.11
CA ARG A 157 15.60 19.16 -5.06
C ARG A 157 16.40 18.61 -6.23
N LYS A 158 17.44 19.31 -6.70
CA LYS A 158 18.26 18.89 -7.87
C LYS A 158 18.71 17.42 -7.75
N THR A 159 19.32 17.07 -6.63
CA THR A 159 19.80 15.70 -6.34
C THR A 159 18.69 14.65 -6.39
N LYS A 160 17.47 15.00 -5.93
CA LYS A 160 16.30 14.11 -5.96
C LYS A 160 15.73 13.93 -7.37
N ARG A 161 15.71 15.00 -8.17
CA ARG A 161 15.33 14.92 -9.58
C ARG A 161 16.32 14.10 -10.39
N ASP A 162 17.61 14.26 -10.13
CA ASP A 162 18.66 13.49 -10.80
C ASP A 162 18.59 12.01 -10.43
N PHE A 163 18.28 11.70 -9.16
CA PHE A 163 17.95 10.33 -8.74
C PHE A 163 16.75 9.74 -9.50
N LEU A 164 15.62 10.47 -9.59
CA LEU A 164 14.47 9.98 -10.36
C LEU A 164 14.80 9.73 -11.83
N LYS A 165 15.57 10.62 -12.46
CA LYS A 165 16.00 10.45 -13.87
C LYS A 165 16.80 9.19 -14.12
N LYS A 166 17.52 8.67 -13.11
CA LYS A 166 18.24 7.40 -13.22
C LYS A 166 17.31 6.19 -13.16
N LEU A 167 16.14 6.32 -12.52
CA LEU A 167 15.15 5.24 -12.46
C LEU A 167 14.38 5.15 -13.78
N SER A 168 14.42 3.96 -14.39
CA SER A 168 13.62 3.61 -15.55
C SER A 168 12.12 3.71 -15.26
N GLY A 169 11.31 3.91 -16.30
CA GLY A 169 9.85 3.92 -16.16
C GLY A 169 9.31 2.59 -15.60
N ILE A 170 9.94 1.47 -15.96
CA ILE A 170 9.59 0.14 -15.44
C ILE A 170 9.91 0.03 -13.95
N ALA A 171 11.08 0.51 -13.49
CA ALA A 171 11.42 0.53 -12.07
C ALA A 171 10.44 1.39 -11.26
N ARG A 172 10.03 2.55 -11.77
CA ARG A 172 9.00 3.37 -11.13
C ARG A 172 7.65 2.66 -11.05
N CYS A 173 7.26 1.94 -12.11
CA CYS A 173 6.05 1.13 -12.12
C CYS A 173 6.12 0.00 -11.08
N GLN A 174 7.24 -0.73 -11.03
CA GLN A 174 7.49 -1.78 -10.03
C GLN A 174 7.46 -1.23 -8.59
N ALA A 175 8.01 -0.03 -8.36
CA ALA A 175 7.94 0.63 -7.06
C ALA A 175 6.49 0.99 -6.67
N LYS A 176 5.70 1.50 -7.61
CA LYS A 176 4.27 1.79 -7.40
C LYS A 176 3.49 0.52 -7.08
N GLU A 177 3.70 -0.54 -7.85
CA GLU A 177 3.05 -1.84 -7.63
C GLU A 177 3.42 -2.45 -6.28
N LEU A 178 4.68 -2.36 -5.84
CA LEU A 178 5.09 -2.81 -4.52
C LEU A 178 4.43 -1.98 -3.39
N CYS A 179 4.23 -0.68 -3.58
CA CYS A 179 3.48 0.13 -2.61
C CYS A 179 2.03 -0.35 -2.47
N LEU A 180 1.36 -0.61 -3.60
CA LEU A 180 -0.01 -1.14 -3.60
C LEU A 180 -0.07 -2.51 -2.93
N GLU A 181 0.90 -3.38 -3.21
CA GLU A 181 0.99 -4.72 -2.60
C GLU A 181 1.14 -4.62 -1.08
N PHE A 182 1.94 -3.68 -0.56
CA PHE A 182 2.03 -3.44 0.88
C PHE A 182 0.72 -2.97 1.50
N VAL A 183 -0.05 -2.09 0.82
CA VAL A 183 -1.39 -1.70 1.29
C VAL A 183 -2.32 -2.91 1.36
N GLU A 184 -2.35 -3.72 0.31
CA GLU A 184 -3.17 -4.92 0.24
C GLU A 184 -2.79 -5.93 1.32
N LEU A 185 -1.50 -6.22 1.49
CA LEU A 185 -1.03 -7.16 2.52
C LEU A 185 -1.35 -6.69 3.94
N VAL A 186 -1.23 -5.39 4.22
CA VAL A 186 -1.62 -4.84 5.55
C VAL A 186 -3.12 -4.99 5.78
N LEU A 187 -3.95 -4.71 4.77
CA LEU A 187 -5.40 -4.91 4.86
C LEU A 187 -5.77 -6.39 5.05
N LEU A 188 -5.18 -7.28 4.24
CA LEU A 188 -5.39 -8.73 4.34
C LEU A 188 -4.95 -9.27 5.71
N LYS A 189 -3.81 -8.80 6.24
CA LYS A 189 -3.35 -9.15 7.58
C LYS A 189 -4.36 -8.74 8.65
N SER A 190 -4.89 -7.52 8.52
CA SER A 190 -5.86 -6.95 9.47
C SER A 190 -7.20 -7.69 9.41
N MET A 191 -7.56 -8.27 8.26
CA MET A 191 -8.74 -9.14 8.07
C MET A 191 -8.48 -10.59 8.49
N ALA A 192 -7.34 -10.90 9.10
CA ALA A 192 -6.92 -12.26 9.47
C ALA A 192 -6.92 -13.26 8.30
N TYR A 193 -6.72 -12.78 7.07
CA TYR A 193 -6.71 -13.63 5.89
C TYR A 193 -5.49 -14.58 5.89
N ILE A 194 -5.69 -15.84 5.53
CA ILE A 194 -4.63 -16.88 5.53
C ILE A 194 -4.41 -17.56 4.18
N GLY A 195 -5.03 -17.04 3.11
CA GLY A 195 -4.98 -17.66 1.80
C GLY A 195 -3.80 -17.21 0.93
N ARG A 196 -4.03 -17.22 -0.39
CA ARG A 196 -3.06 -16.78 -1.39
C ARG A 196 -3.41 -15.40 -1.91
N TYR A 197 -2.40 -14.64 -2.29
CA TYR A 197 -2.56 -13.37 -2.97
C TYR A 197 -1.69 -13.35 -4.22
N ARG A 198 -2.06 -12.50 -5.18
CA ARG A 198 -1.28 -12.24 -6.38
C ARG A 198 -0.18 -11.21 -6.08
N ARG A 199 1.09 -11.56 -6.30
CA ARG A 199 2.19 -10.59 -6.28
C ARG A 199 2.06 -9.64 -7.46
N ARG A 200 2.23 -8.34 -7.20
CA ARG A 200 2.13 -7.30 -8.22
C ARG A 200 3.43 -7.17 -9.02
N ALA A 201 3.32 -6.59 -10.22
CA ALA A 201 4.41 -6.43 -11.20
C ALA A 201 5.19 -7.73 -11.49
N TYR A 202 4.51 -8.87 -11.45
CA TYR A 202 5.12 -10.16 -11.78
C TYR A 202 5.26 -10.30 -13.30
N GLY A 203 6.48 -10.53 -13.77
CA GLY A 203 6.81 -10.69 -15.19
C GLY A 203 6.99 -12.12 -15.68
N GLY A 204 6.64 -13.12 -14.85
CA GLY A 204 6.74 -14.54 -15.18
C GLY A 204 5.46 -15.13 -15.77
N TRP A 205 5.31 -16.45 -15.72
CA TRP A 205 4.13 -17.15 -16.25
C TRP A 205 2.90 -16.95 -15.37
N SER A 206 1.73 -16.83 -16.01
CA SER A 206 0.46 -16.76 -15.29
C SER A 206 0.28 -17.97 -14.38
N GLY A 207 -0.07 -17.71 -13.13
CA GLY A 207 -0.17 -18.69 -12.04
C GLY A 207 1.01 -18.65 -11.06
N GLU A 208 2.22 -18.27 -11.48
CA GLU A 208 3.40 -18.20 -10.60
C GLU A 208 3.42 -16.94 -9.73
N GLU A 209 2.64 -15.92 -10.10
CA GLU A 209 2.45 -14.71 -9.33
C GLU A 209 1.76 -14.96 -7.99
N TYR A 210 1.01 -16.07 -7.85
CA TYR A 210 0.30 -16.40 -6.62
C TYR A 210 1.20 -17.02 -5.57
N THR A 211 1.16 -16.46 -4.37
CA THR A 211 1.88 -17.00 -3.21
C THR A 211 1.02 -16.91 -1.95
N ARG A 212 1.38 -17.66 -0.92
CA ARG A 212 0.74 -17.53 0.40
C ARG A 212 1.12 -16.20 1.04
N VAL A 213 0.21 -15.66 1.85
CA VAL A 213 0.49 -14.51 2.70
C VAL A 213 1.71 -14.76 3.61
N PRO A 214 2.51 -13.73 3.90
CA PRO A 214 3.81 -13.92 4.55
C PRO A 214 3.76 -14.27 6.04
N TRP A 215 2.66 -13.99 6.73
CA TRP A 215 2.52 -14.19 8.19
C TRP A 215 2.15 -15.62 8.61
N LEU A 216 2.25 -16.59 7.70
CA LEU A 216 2.03 -18.01 7.99
C LEU A 216 3.32 -18.83 7.94
N ASN A 217 4.47 -18.17 7.73
CA ASN A 217 5.78 -18.80 7.63
C ASN A 217 6.62 -18.51 8.87
#